data_AF-A0A8J2WPM0-F1
#
_entry.id   AF-A0A8J2WPM0-F1
#
_cell.length_a   1.000
_cell.length_b   1.000
_cell.length_c   1.000
_cell.angle_alpha   90.00
_cell.angle_beta   90.00
_cell.angle_gamma   90.00
#
_symmetry.space_group_name_H-M   'P 1'
#
loop_
_entity.id
_entity.type
_entity.pdbx_description
1 polymer ?
#
loop_
_entity_poly.entity_id
_entity_poly.type
_entity_poly.pdbx_seq_one_letter_code
_entity_poly.pdbx_strand_id
1 'polypeptide(L)'
;MSSRSITMPDRELSFVKRHFGTDVLAAGWLLLLATFFYTAYSILFLMEMWGDTFPRVFFAWDNLIASLVFVVAGVYFALLGYPAELEEFERSSLGVDLDQLSWREKYFTANKFLIAIWMFIFACGFYYAAGIVWIIYGQPLVGVTFLLSTFAGQAACFVWAYAAMPANMQSNDGAGSSVLYDTCCGCDWPWLKARIGTDALLGNWLFFIACFGAGCYGFIYVLFQPASAMAWTMFAFAANMALGSYLYLRAFDPETAGGSLFFGDSIEGVDKSPLIHYGATSSA
;
A
#
# COMPACT_ATOMS: atom_id res chain seq x y z
N MET A 1 8.46 -3.70 -38.21
CA MET A 1 9.39 -3.12 -37.21
C MET A 1 9.88 -4.26 -36.35
N SER A 2 11.19 -4.52 -36.37
CA SER A 2 11.83 -5.61 -35.63
C SER A 2 11.74 -5.31 -34.13
N SER A 3 10.99 -6.13 -33.39
CA SER A 3 11.04 -6.14 -31.93
C SER A 3 12.42 -6.66 -31.55
N ARG A 4 13.32 -5.77 -31.12
CA ARG A 4 14.54 -6.18 -30.45
C ARG A 4 14.11 -6.91 -29.17
N SER A 5 14.15 -8.26 -29.19
CA SER A 5 14.11 -9.02 -27.96
C SER A 5 15.40 -8.69 -27.22
N ILE A 6 15.27 -8.01 -26.09
CA ILE A 6 16.38 -7.81 -25.17
C ILE A 6 16.60 -9.19 -24.54
N THR A 7 17.57 -9.94 -25.06
CA THR A 7 18.03 -11.18 -24.45
C THR A 7 18.86 -10.83 -23.22
N MET A 8 18.20 -10.75 -22.07
CA MET A 8 18.89 -10.69 -20.78
C MET A 8 19.58 -12.04 -20.51
N PRO A 9 20.82 -12.05 -20.00
CA PRO A 9 21.50 -13.29 -19.60
C PRO A 9 20.66 -14.08 -18.58
N ASP A 10 20.66 -15.41 -18.65
CA ASP A 10 19.80 -16.30 -17.83
C ASP A 10 19.87 -16.03 -16.33
N ARG A 11 21.02 -15.58 -15.83
CA ARG A 11 21.24 -15.23 -14.42
C ARG A 11 20.52 -13.95 -14.00
N GLU A 12 20.49 -12.94 -14.88
CA GLU A 12 19.76 -11.68 -14.65
C GLU A 12 18.25 -11.90 -14.80
N LEU A 13 17.83 -12.73 -15.75
CA LEU A 13 16.44 -13.15 -15.89
C LEU A 13 15.95 -13.87 -14.61
N SER A 14 16.80 -14.68 -13.97
CA SER A 14 16.48 -15.34 -12.70
C SER A 14 16.32 -14.35 -11.53
N PHE A 15 17.14 -13.30 -11.48
CA PHE A 15 17.05 -12.28 -10.44
C PHE A 15 15.78 -11.43 -10.62
N VAL A 16 15.55 -10.94 -11.83
CA VAL A 16 14.40 -10.10 -12.17
C VAL A 16 13.10 -10.85 -11.93
N LYS A 17 12.98 -12.10 -12.38
CA LYS A 17 11.81 -12.94 -12.07
C LYS A 17 11.64 -13.18 -10.57
N ARG A 18 12.72 -13.33 -9.81
CA ARG A 18 12.65 -13.53 -8.36
C ARG A 18 12.16 -12.30 -7.59
N HIS A 19 12.38 -11.09 -8.11
CA HIS A 19 12.09 -9.84 -7.38
C HIS A 19 10.93 -9.04 -7.97
N PHE A 20 10.57 -9.28 -9.23
CA PHE A 20 9.52 -8.55 -9.95
C PHE A 20 8.59 -9.51 -10.72
N GLY A 21 8.71 -10.81 -10.49
CA GLY A 21 7.98 -11.83 -11.24
C GLY A 21 6.46 -11.80 -11.05
N THR A 22 5.94 -11.22 -9.98
CA THR A 22 4.49 -11.08 -9.78
C THR A 22 4.12 -9.63 -9.56
N ASP A 23 2.86 -9.29 -9.81
CA ASP A 23 2.34 -7.94 -9.52
C ASP A 23 2.48 -7.60 -8.02
N VAL A 24 2.30 -8.57 -7.11
CA VAL A 24 2.52 -8.40 -5.66
C VAL A 24 3.98 -8.04 -5.34
N LEU A 25 4.94 -8.76 -5.93
CA LEU A 25 6.37 -8.50 -5.74
C LEU A 25 6.74 -7.11 -6.24
N ALA A 26 6.35 -6.81 -7.48
CA ALA A 26 6.61 -5.50 -8.07
C ALA A 26 5.93 -4.37 -7.27
N ALA A 27 4.71 -4.59 -6.78
CA ALA A 27 4.01 -3.65 -5.90
C ALA A 27 4.77 -3.38 -4.61
N GLY A 28 5.21 -4.43 -3.91
CA GLY A 28 5.97 -4.31 -2.67
C GLY A 28 7.28 -3.53 -2.85
N TRP A 29 8.02 -3.81 -3.92
CA TRP A 29 9.24 -3.06 -4.25
C TRP A 29 8.98 -1.60 -4.62
N LEU A 30 7.90 -1.32 -5.36
CA LEU A 30 7.52 0.06 -5.69
C LEU A 30 7.09 0.85 -4.46
N LEU A 31 6.34 0.24 -3.54
CA LEU A 31 6.02 0.87 -2.26
C LEU A 31 7.29 1.15 -1.44
N LEU A 32 8.20 0.19 -1.33
CA LEU A 32 9.48 0.40 -0.64
C LEU A 32 10.28 1.53 -1.30
N LEU A 33 10.40 1.54 -2.62
CA LEU A 33 11.08 2.61 -3.35
C LEU A 33 10.41 3.97 -3.11
N ALA A 34 9.09 4.03 -3.09
CA ALA A 34 8.35 5.24 -2.76
C ALA A 34 8.73 5.76 -1.37
N THR A 35 8.86 4.89 -0.36
CA THR A 35 9.22 5.31 1.00
C THR A 35 10.64 5.90 1.09
N PHE A 36 11.58 5.45 0.25
CA PHE A 36 12.90 6.05 0.13
C PHE A 36 12.83 7.45 -0.49
N PHE A 37 12.03 7.64 -1.54
CA PHE A 37 11.80 8.97 -2.12
C PHE A 37 11.11 9.90 -1.11
N TYR A 38 10.17 9.38 -0.32
CA TYR A 38 9.51 10.16 0.72
C TYR A 38 10.47 10.55 1.86
N THR A 39 11.39 9.67 2.21
CA THR A 39 12.47 9.98 3.17
C THR A 39 13.41 11.03 2.61
N ALA A 40 13.81 10.94 1.34
CA ALA A 40 14.62 11.96 0.69
C ALA A 40 13.90 13.32 0.65
N TYR A 41 12.61 13.33 0.29
CA TYR A 41 11.74 14.51 0.38
C TYR A 41 11.73 15.08 1.80
N SER A 42 11.53 14.26 2.82
CA SER A 42 11.45 14.69 4.22
C SER A 42 12.77 15.29 4.72
N ILE A 43 13.91 14.75 4.30
CA ILE A 43 15.24 15.33 4.60
C ILE A 43 15.39 16.69 3.92
N LEU A 44 15.08 16.80 2.63
CA LEU A 44 15.15 18.07 1.90
C LEU A 44 14.21 19.11 2.53
N PHE A 45 13.01 18.70 2.88
CA PHE A 45 12.01 19.56 3.51
C PHE A 45 12.46 20.04 4.89
N LEU A 46 13.07 19.17 5.71
CA LEU A 46 13.65 19.57 6.99
C LEU A 46 14.81 20.56 6.82
N MET A 47 15.67 20.35 5.83
CA MET A 47 16.75 21.29 5.52
C MET A 47 16.21 22.67 5.10
N GLU A 48 15.15 22.69 4.29
CA GLU A 48 14.53 23.94 3.81
C GLU A 48 13.79 24.69 4.92
N MET A 49 13.09 23.95 5.80
CA MET A 49 12.34 24.54 6.91
C MET A 49 13.21 24.86 8.13
N TRP A 50 14.49 24.50 8.13
CA TRP A 50 15.37 24.70 9.29
C TRP A 50 15.50 26.19 9.66
N GLY A 51 15.13 26.52 10.89
CA GLY A 51 15.14 27.92 11.37
C GLY A 51 13.92 28.75 10.92
N ASP A 52 12.93 28.14 10.27
CA ASP A 52 11.62 28.75 10.01
C ASP A 52 10.75 28.69 11.30
N THR A 53 9.48 29.07 11.19
CA THR A 53 8.48 29.01 12.24
C THR A 53 8.35 27.61 12.84
N PHE A 54 8.08 27.55 14.15
CA PHE A 54 7.93 26.28 14.88
C PHE A 54 6.97 25.28 14.20
N PRO A 55 5.77 25.65 13.70
CA PRO A 55 4.88 24.71 13.02
C PRO A 55 5.49 24.04 11.78
N ARG A 56 6.30 24.78 11.01
CA ARG A 56 6.95 24.25 9.81
C ARG A 56 8.09 23.32 10.14
N VAL A 57 8.93 23.69 11.12
CA VAL A 57 10.03 22.83 11.60
C VAL A 57 9.46 21.54 12.23
N PHE A 58 8.42 21.67 13.04
CA PHE A 58 7.74 20.54 13.66
C PHE A 58 7.14 19.60 12.61
N PHE A 59 6.42 20.15 11.64
CA PHE A 59 5.88 19.36 10.53
C PHE A 59 6.96 18.65 9.72
N ALA A 60 8.12 19.28 9.50
CA ALA A 60 9.23 18.64 8.79
C ALA A 60 9.83 17.46 9.58
N TRP A 61 9.96 17.58 10.91
CA TRP A 61 10.34 16.46 11.78
C TRP A 61 9.32 15.33 11.77
N ASP A 62 8.03 15.66 11.85
CA ASP A 62 6.95 14.67 11.76
C ASP A 62 7.01 13.88 10.44
N ASN A 63 7.23 14.55 9.30
CA ASN A 63 7.40 13.89 8.01
C ASN A 63 8.60 12.93 8.02
N LEU A 64 9.73 13.35 8.59
CA LEU A 64 10.93 12.51 8.65
C LEU A 64 10.72 11.28 9.54
N ILE A 65 10.09 11.43 10.71
CA ILE A 65 9.81 10.28 11.59
C ILE A 65 8.80 9.34 10.93
N ALA A 66 7.73 9.88 10.34
CA ALA A 66 6.74 9.09 9.61
C ALA A 66 7.38 8.35 8.43
N SER A 67 8.29 9.00 7.67
CA SER A 67 8.97 8.38 6.53
C SER A 67 9.82 7.19 6.94
N LEU A 68 10.52 7.27 8.09
CA LEU A 68 11.30 6.16 8.62
C LEU A 68 10.42 4.96 8.99
N VAL A 69 9.24 5.21 9.58
CA VAL A 69 8.27 4.15 9.88
C VAL A 69 7.71 3.55 8.58
N PHE A 70 7.40 4.38 7.57
CA PHE A 70 6.97 3.90 6.26
C PHE A 70 8.05 3.04 5.58
N VAL A 71 9.34 3.34 5.73
CA VAL A 71 10.42 2.48 5.20
C VAL A 71 10.35 1.08 5.80
N VAL A 72 10.16 0.97 7.13
CA VAL A 72 10.00 -0.34 7.77
C VAL A 72 8.78 -1.07 7.24
N ALA A 73 7.65 -0.38 7.08
CA ALA A 73 6.44 -0.95 6.48
C ALA A 73 6.65 -1.40 5.03
N GLY A 74 7.37 -0.61 4.23
CA GLY A 74 7.74 -0.92 2.86
C GLY A 74 8.59 -2.20 2.76
N VAL A 75 9.49 -2.43 3.73
CA VAL A 75 10.25 -3.68 3.82
C VAL A 75 9.31 -4.87 4.03
N TYR A 76 8.33 -4.76 4.93
CA TYR A 76 7.34 -5.82 5.12
C TYR A 76 6.50 -6.09 3.86
N PHE A 77 6.07 -5.05 3.14
CA PHE A 77 5.35 -5.22 1.86
C PHE A 77 6.20 -5.87 0.78
N ALA A 78 7.48 -5.48 0.65
CA ALA A 78 8.41 -6.09 -0.28
C ALA A 78 8.67 -7.58 0.06
N LEU A 79 8.82 -7.90 1.35
CA LEU A 79 9.01 -9.27 1.81
C LEU A 79 7.77 -10.13 1.57
N LEU A 80 6.56 -9.59 1.80
CA LEU A 80 5.31 -10.32 1.58
C LEU A 80 5.16 -10.86 0.16
N GLY A 81 5.74 -10.20 -0.84
CA GLY A 81 5.65 -10.68 -2.23
C GLY A 81 6.37 -12.01 -2.48
N TYR A 82 7.29 -12.44 -1.61
CA TYR A 82 8.04 -13.67 -1.84
C TYR A 82 7.20 -14.92 -1.55
N PRO A 83 7.33 -16.01 -2.33
CA PRO A 83 6.49 -17.20 -2.20
C PRO A 83 6.48 -17.81 -0.78
N ALA A 84 7.63 -17.92 -0.13
CA ALA A 84 7.73 -18.47 1.22
C ALA A 84 6.95 -17.63 2.26
N GLU A 85 6.90 -16.32 2.04
CA GLU A 85 6.22 -15.37 2.91
C GLU A 85 4.70 -15.36 2.67
N LEU A 86 4.29 -15.58 1.42
CA LEU A 86 2.89 -15.81 1.06
C LEU A 86 2.35 -17.10 1.68
N GLU A 87 3.12 -18.19 1.63
CA GLU A 87 2.74 -19.47 2.26
C GLU A 87 2.64 -19.32 3.79
N GLU A 88 3.56 -18.58 4.42
CA GLU A 88 3.48 -18.28 5.85
C GLU A 88 2.25 -17.41 6.18
N PHE A 89 1.96 -16.42 5.34
CA PHE A 89 0.75 -15.59 5.47
C PHE A 89 -0.53 -16.43 5.39
N GLU A 90 -0.63 -17.40 4.48
CA GLU A 90 -1.77 -18.32 4.41
C GLU A 90 -1.90 -19.16 5.67
N ARG A 91 -0.81 -19.82 6.08
CA ARG A 91 -0.84 -20.70 7.25
C ARG A 91 -1.24 -19.94 8.50
N SER A 92 -0.76 -18.72 8.65
CA SER A 92 -1.05 -17.84 9.80
C SER A 92 -2.43 -17.18 9.76
N SER A 93 -3.11 -17.17 8.61
CA SER A 93 -4.41 -16.52 8.46
C SER A 93 -5.56 -17.51 8.28
N LEU A 94 -5.37 -18.57 7.50
CA LEU A 94 -6.41 -19.55 7.13
C LEU A 94 -6.31 -20.86 7.91
N GLY A 95 -5.09 -21.27 8.27
CA GLY A 95 -4.84 -22.57 8.90
C GLY A 95 -4.77 -22.55 10.43
N VAL A 96 -5.04 -21.41 11.07
CA VAL A 96 -4.82 -21.20 12.50
C VAL A 96 -6.13 -21.27 13.29
N ASP A 97 -6.09 -21.92 14.46
CA ASP A 97 -7.18 -21.89 15.42
C ASP A 97 -7.22 -20.51 16.10
N LEU A 98 -8.29 -19.75 15.84
CA LEU A 98 -8.47 -18.41 16.38
C LEU A 98 -8.46 -18.41 17.91
N ASP A 99 -8.91 -19.46 18.59
CA ASP A 99 -8.96 -19.47 20.05
C ASP A 99 -7.56 -19.60 20.69
N GLN A 100 -6.57 -20.02 19.92
CA GLN A 100 -5.18 -20.12 20.36
C GLN A 100 -4.38 -18.82 20.16
N LEU A 101 -4.89 -17.89 19.34
CA LEU A 101 -4.25 -16.60 19.11
C LEU A 101 -4.55 -15.62 20.26
N SER A 102 -3.51 -14.94 20.73
CA SER A 102 -3.67 -13.80 21.63
C SER A 102 -4.37 -12.63 20.94
N TRP A 103 -4.91 -11.69 21.71
CA TRP A 103 -5.51 -10.46 21.19
C TRP A 103 -4.56 -9.70 20.26
N ARG A 104 -3.28 -9.61 20.63
CA ARG A 104 -2.27 -8.93 19.81
C ARG A 104 -2.08 -9.61 18.46
N GLU A 105 -2.03 -10.93 18.44
CA GLU A 105 -1.86 -11.69 17.19
C GLU A 105 -3.08 -11.51 16.29
N LYS A 106 -4.29 -11.68 16.83
CA LYS A 106 -5.55 -11.52 16.10
C LYS A 106 -5.67 -10.18 15.37
N TYR A 107 -5.26 -9.10 16.02
CA TYR A 107 -5.56 -7.76 15.52
C TYR A 107 -4.36 -7.00 14.95
N PHE A 108 -3.11 -7.37 15.27
CA PHE A 108 -1.92 -6.58 14.92
C PHE A 108 -0.79 -7.34 14.25
N THR A 109 -0.55 -8.59 14.65
CA THR A 109 0.72 -9.28 14.31
C THR A 109 0.59 -10.65 13.68
N ALA A 110 -0.62 -11.11 13.34
CA ALA A 110 -0.83 -12.43 12.75
C ALA A 110 0.00 -12.66 11.48
N ASN A 111 0.18 -11.62 10.66
CA ASN A 111 0.91 -11.75 9.40
C ASN A 111 1.64 -10.43 9.03
N LYS A 112 2.59 -10.53 8.10
CA LYS A 112 3.45 -9.39 7.69
C LYS A 112 2.67 -8.26 7.02
N PHE A 113 1.59 -8.58 6.31
CA PHE A 113 0.70 -7.58 5.69
C PHE A 113 0.01 -6.72 6.77
N LEU A 114 -0.55 -7.35 7.80
CA LEU A 114 -1.21 -6.68 8.91
C LEU A 114 -0.22 -5.80 9.71
N ILE A 115 0.99 -6.30 9.95
CA ILE A 115 2.07 -5.51 10.58
C ILE A 115 2.40 -4.27 9.74
N ALA A 116 2.57 -4.44 8.42
CA ALA A 116 2.87 -3.34 7.50
C ALA A 116 1.78 -2.26 7.51
N ILE A 117 0.50 -2.67 7.48
CA ILE A 117 -0.64 -1.75 7.51
C ILE A 117 -0.68 -0.98 8.83
N TRP A 118 -0.48 -1.65 9.97
CA TRP A 118 -0.43 -0.97 11.26
C TRP A 118 0.73 0.01 11.38
N MET A 119 1.89 -0.30 10.77
CA MET A 119 2.98 0.67 10.67
C MET A 119 2.59 1.89 9.83
N PHE A 120 1.84 1.71 8.73
CA PHE A 120 1.28 2.83 7.96
C PHE A 120 0.29 3.66 8.79
N ILE A 121 -0.63 3.01 9.52
CA ILE A 121 -1.59 3.68 10.40
C ILE A 121 -0.86 4.49 11.48
N PHE A 122 0.14 3.89 12.12
CA PHE A 122 0.95 4.55 13.16
C PHE A 122 1.73 5.73 12.60
N ALA A 123 2.38 5.58 11.43
CA ALA A 123 3.09 6.66 10.75
C ALA A 123 2.15 7.82 10.39
N CYS A 124 0.95 7.53 9.91
CA CYS A 124 -0.07 8.56 9.68
C CYS A 124 -0.48 9.28 10.97
N GLY A 125 -0.37 8.63 12.13
CA GLY A 125 -0.72 9.20 13.43
C GLY A 125 0.09 10.45 13.80
N PHE A 126 1.31 10.60 13.30
CA PHE A 126 2.13 11.80 13.53
C PHE A 126 1.46 13.07 12.95
N TYR A 127 0.70 12.95 11.86
CA TYR A 127 0.02 14.10 11.26
C TYR A 127 -1.14 14.66 12.10
N TYR A 128 -1.64 13.93 13.11
CA TYR A 128 -2.54 14.50 14.10
C TYR A 128 -1.84 15.57 14.94
N ALA A 129 -0.59 15.29 15.36
CA ALA A 129 0.23 16.23 16.10
C ALA A 129 0.52 17.48 15.24
N ALA A 130 0.94 17.30 13.99
CA ALA A 130 1.11 18.41 13.04
C ALA A 130 -0.17 19.25 12.90
N GLY A 131 -1.33 18.62 12.70
CA GLY A 131 -2.61 19.31 12.56
C GLY A 131 -2.96 20.16 13.77
N ILE A 132 -2.78 19.61 14.99
CA ILE A 132 -3.00 20.33 16.25
C ILE A 132 -2.03 21.52 16.38
N VAL A 133 -0.76 21.34 16.04
CA VAL A 133 0.25 22.42 16.08
C VAL A 133 -0.12 23.55 15.13
N TRP A 134 -0.52 23.26 13.89
CA TRP A 134 -0.95 24.30 12.95
C TRP A 134 -2.18 25.10 13.45
N ILE A 135 -3.13 24.43 14.13
CA ILE A 135 -4.29 25.12 14.74
C ILE A 135 -3.85 26.07 15.87
N ILE A 136 -3.03 25.57 16.81
CA ILE A 136 -2.59 26.34 17.97
C ILE A 136 -1.79 27.59 17.54
N TYR A 137 -1.00 27.48 16.48
CA TYR A 137 -0.16 28.56 15.96
C TYR A 137 -0.84 29.44 14.90
N GLY A 138 -2.18 29.45 14.86
CA GLY A 138 -2.95 30.46 14.14
C GLY A 138 -3.20 30.16 12.65
N GLN A 139 -2.98 28.92 12.21
CA GLN A 139 -3.39 28.45 10.86
C GLN A 139 -4.41 27.30 10.97
N PRO A 140 -5.63 27.59 11.49
CA PRO A 140 -6.60 26.55 11.78
C PRO A 140 -7.06 25.79 10.54
N LEU A 141 -7.20 26.46 9.39
CA LEU A 141 -7.61 25.79 8.16
C LEU A 141 -6.60 24.71 7.73
N VAL A 142 -5.31 25.03 7.76
CA VAL A 142 -4.22 24.09 7.43
C VAL A 142 -4.25 22.91 8.38
N GLY A 143 -4.37 23.18 9.69
CA GLY A 143 -4.42 22.11 10.69
C GLY A 143 -5.66 21.23 10.57
N VAL A 144 -6.85 21.79 10.34
CA VAL A 144 -8.07 21.00 10.09
C VAL A 144 -7.94 20.15 8.83
N THR A 145 -7.33 20.66 7.76
CA THR A 145 -7.06 19.86 6.56
C THR A 145 -6.16 18.67 6.89
N PHE A 146 -5.07 18.85 7.63
CA PHE A 146 -4.23 17.74 8.08
C PHE A 146 -5.01 16.71 8.90
N LEU A 147 -5.82 17.15 9.87
CA LEU A 147 -6.62 16.24 10.69
C LEU A 147 -7.59 15.42 9.82
N LEU A 148 -8.37 16.07 8.95
CA LEU A 148 -9.34 15.39 8.08
C LEU A 148 -8.67 14.43 7.10
N SER A 149 -7.56 14.83 6.47
CA SER A 149 -6.80 13.97 5.58
C SER A 149 -6.21 12.77 6.32
N THR A 150 -5.75 12.97 7.55
CA THR A 150 -5.21 11.88 8.40
C THR A 150 -6.30 10.90 8.80
N PHE A 151 -7.47 11.39 9.22
CA PHE A 151 -8.62 10.54 9.53
C PHE A 151 -9.07 9.72 8.32
N ALA A 152 -9.19 10.35 7.16
CA ALA A 152 -9.58 9.66 5.93
C ALA A 152 -8.55 8.60 5.51
N GLY A 153 -7.25 8.94 5.57
CA GLY A 153 -6.17 8.01 5.25
C GLY A 153 -6.09 6.82 6.20
N GLN A 154 -6.22 7.06 7.51
CA GLN A 154 -6.26 5.99 8.50
C GLN A 154 -7.51 5.12 8.37
N ALA A 155 -8.67 5.70 8.08
CA ALA A 155 -9.88 4.92 7.82
C ALA A 155 -9.68 3.96 6.64
N ALA A 156 -9.11 4.43 5.53
CA ALA A 156 -8.79 3.59 4.37
C ALA A 156 -7.79 2.47 4.71
N CYS A 157 -6.73 2.79 5.46
CA CYS A 157 -5.77 1.77 5.92
C CYS A 157 -6.41 0.78 6.91
N PHE A 158 -7.36 1.23 7.72
CA PHE A 158 -8.08 0.38 8.66
C PHE A 158 -8.99 -0.61 7.93
N VAL A 159 -9.58 -0.23 6.79
CA VAL A 159 -10.31 -1.17 5.91
C VAL A 159 -9.39 -2.33 5.49
N TRP A 160 -8.15 -2.03 5.09
CA TRP A 160 -7.16 -3.08 4.79
C TRP A 160 -6.79 -3.90 6.02
N ALA A 161 -6.54 -3.26 7.16
CA ALA A 161 -6.18 -3.96 8.39
C ALA A 161 -7.30 -4.92 8.80
N TYR A 162 -8.54 -4.46 8.75
CA TYR A 162 -9.73 -5.25 9.03
C TYR A 162 -9.84 -6.43 8.07
N ALA A 163 -9.71 -6.20 6.77
CA ALA A 163 -9.71 -7.29 5.79
C ALA A 163 -8.57 -8.31 6.05
N ALA A 164 -7.42 -7.86 6.53
CA ALA A 164 -6.23 -8.68 6.80
C ALA A 164 -6.26 -9.49 8.10
N MET A 165 -7.27 -9.33 8.96
CA MET A 165 -7.37 -10.06 10.22
C MET A 165 -7.70 -11.54 9.98
N PRO A 166 -7.10 -12.50 10.73
CA PRO A 166 -7.33 -13.94 10.53
C PRO A 166 -8.81 -14.35 10.58
N ALA A 167 -9.59 -13.76 11.50
CA ALA A 167 -11.01 -14.09 11.61
C ALA A 167 -11.79 -13.71 10.35
N ASN A 168 -11.50 -12.54 9.78
CA ASN A 168 -12.16 -12.06 8.57
C ASN A 168 -11.69 -12.85 7.35
N MET A 169 -10.39 -13.12 7.26
CA MET A 169 -9.82 -14.01 6.27
C MET A 169 -10.51 -15.38 6.28
N GLN A 170 -10.61 -16.05 7.44
CA GLN A 170 -11.30 -17.35 7.54
C GLN A 170 -12.79 -17.29 7.21
N SER A 171 -13.46 -16.20 7.59
CA SER A 171 -14.91 -16.05 7.35
C SER A 171 -15.30 -15.92 5.89
N ASN A 172 -14.34 -15.65 5.00
CA ASN A 172 -14.57 -15.37 3.59
C ASN A 172 -13.62 -16.19 2.69
N ASP A 173 -13.29 -17.42 3.11
CA ASP A 173 -12.40 -18.34 2.38
C ASP A 173 -11.04 -17.74 1.98
N GLY A 174 -10.55 -16.86 2.84
CA GLY A 174 -9.37 -16.08 2.59
C GLY A 174 -9.58 -14.99 1.57
N ALA A 175 -10.75 -14.38 1.41
CA ALA A 175 -10.94 -13.17 0.61
C ALA A 175 -10.90 -11.87 1.44
N GLY A 176 -10.63 -11.99 2.74
CA GLY A 176 -10.68 -10.91 3.72
C GLY A 176 -12.09 -10.61 4.18
N SER A 177 -12.43 -9.36 4.48
CA SER A 177 -13.80 -8.98 4.85
C SER A 177 -14.61 -8.54 3.62
N SER A 178 -15.94 -8.68 3.64
CA SER A 178 -16.88 -8.02 2.72
C SER A 178 -17.85 -7.07 3.45
N VAL A 179 -17.73 -6.95 4.77
CA VAL A 179 -18.72 -6.26 5.63
C VAL A 179 -18.93 -4.82 5.19
N LEU A 180 -17.87 -4.09 4.86
CA LEU A 180 -17.98 -2.69 4.46
C LEU A 180 -18.53 -2.56 3.04
N TYR A 181 -18.12 -3.43 2.12
CA TYR A 181 -18.72 -3.50 0.78
C TYR A 181 -20.23 -3.79 0.86
N ASP A 182 -20.64 -4.81 1.61
CA ASP A 182 -22.04 -5.22 1.74
C ASP A 182 -22.89 -4.10 2.36
N THR A 183 -22.32 -3.35 3.32
CA THR A 183 -23.01 -2.25 4.00
C THR A 183 -23.08 -0.97 3.15
N CYS A 184 -22.01 -0.60 2.44
CA CYS A 184 -21.91 0.68 1.73
C CYS A 184 -22.33 0.60 0.26
N CYS A 185 -22.15 -0.56 -0.36
CA CYS A 185 -22.19 -0.72 -1.82
C CYS A 185 -23.07 -1.88 -2.27
N GLY A 186 -23.82 -2.54 -1.37
CA GLY A 186 -24.62 -3.78 -1.54
C GLY A 186 -25.50 -3.88 -2.79
N CYS A 187 -24.85 -3.85 -3.94
CA CYS A 187 -25.40 -3.83 -5.27
C CYS A 187 -25.09 -5.18 -5.89
N ASP A 188 -26.12 -5.91 -6.28
CA ASP A 188 -26.01 -7.23 -6.93
C ASP A 188 -25.46 -7.18 -8.36
N TRP A 189 -24.77 -6.11 -8.75
CA TRP A 189 -24.21 -5.96 -10.08
C TRP A 189 -22.95 -6.83 -10.19
N PRO A 190 -22.95 -7.88 -11.04
CA PRO A 190 -21.84 -8.84 -11.08
C PRO A 190 -20.49 -8.19 -11.37
N TRP A 191 -20.48 -7.16 -12.22
CA TRP A 191 -19.28 -6.39 -12.54
C TRP A 191 -18.72 -5.64 -11.33
N LEU A 192 -19.57 -5.03 -10.52
CA LEU A 192 -19.14 -4.24 -9.36
C LEU A 192 -18.62 -5.17 -8.26
N LYS A 193 -19.31 -6.29 -8.02
CA LYS A 193 -18.88 -7.34 -7.10
C LYS A 193 -17.51 -7.91 -7.49
N ALA A 194 -17.25 -8.09 -8.78
CA ALA A 194 -15.95 -8.57 -9.26
C ALA A 194 -14.80 -7.58 -9.01
N ARG A 195 -15.06 -6.26 -8.95
CA ARG A 195 -14.02 -5.22 -8.89
C ARG A 195 -13.82 -4.58 -7.51
N ILE A 196 -14.86 -4.57 -6.67
CA ILE A 196 -14.83 -3.99 -5.31
C ILE A 196 -15.53 -4.86 -4.25
N GLY A 197 -15.91 -6.11 -4.57
CA GLY A 197 -16.77 -6.96 -3.73
C GLY A 197 -16.14 -7.47 -2.43
N THR A 198 -14.91 -7.08 -2.12
CA THR A 198 -14.26 -7.31 -0.84
C THR A 198 -13.73 -5.99 -0.29
N ASP A 199 -13.65 -5.88 1.02
CA ASP A 199 -13.09 -4.73 1.73
C ASP A 199 -11.61 -4.54 1.36
N ALA A 200 -10.88 -5.62 1.06
CA ALA A 200 -9.52 -5.56 0.54
C ALA A 200 -9.47 -4.84 -0.82
N LEU A 201 -10.33 -5.23 -1.78
CA LEU A 201 -10.42 -4.58 -3.09
C LEU A 201 -10.91 -3.12 -2.96
N LEU A 202 -11.95 -2.88 -2.18
CA LEU A 202 -12.49 -1.55 -1.91
C LEU A 202 -11.41 -0.63 -1.32
N GLY A 203 -10.73 -1.07 -0.28
CA GLY A 203 -9.62 -0.33 0.33
C GLY A 203 -8.50 -0.08 -0.68
N ASN A 204 -8.18 -1.07 -1.54
CA ASN A 204 -7.12 -0.92 -2.54
C ASN A 204 -7.48 0.13 -3.59
N TRP A 205 -8.74 0.20 -3.99
CA TRP A 205 -9.23 1.24 -4.90
C TRP A 205 -9.17 2.62 -4.26
N LEU A 206 -9.61 2.75 -3.01
CA LEU A 206 -9.53 4.02 -2.28
C LEU A 206 -8.08 4.51 -2.18
N PHE A 207 -7.16 3.59 -1.84
CA PHE A 207 -5.74 3.90 -1.76
C PHE A 207 -5.13 4.25 -3.11
N PHE A 208 -5.44 3.50 -4.17
CA PHE A 208 -4.98 3.77 -5.52
C PHE A 208 -5.45 5.14 -6.02
N ILE A 209 -6.74 5.47 -5.88
CA ILE A 209 -7.30 6.75 -6.32
C ILE A 209 -6.60 7.91 -5.60
N ALA A 210 -6.36 7.79 -4.29
CA ALA A 210 -5.64 8.80 -3.52
C ALA A 210 -4.20 8.96 -4.00
N CYS A 211 -3.47 7.85 -4.20
CA CYS A 211 -2.09 7.86 -4.68
C CYS A 211 -1.97 8.40 -6.11
N PHE A 212 -2.89 8.01 -7.00
CA PHE A 212 -2.95 8.49 -8.37
C PHE A 212 -3.21 10.00 -8.42
N GLY A 213 -4.18 10.50 -7.63
CA GLY A 213 -4.43 11.93 -7.49
C GLY A 213 -3.20 12.69 -6.99
N ALA A 214 -2.51 12.17 -5.97
CA ALA A 214 -1.26 12.73 -5.47
C ALA A 214 -0.15 12.72 -6.54
N GLY A 215 -0.08 11.67 -7.37
CA GLY A 215 0.85 11.56 -8.49
C GLY A 215 0.59 12.61 -9.57
N CYS A 216 -0.66 12.81 -9.96
CA CYS A 216 -1.07 13.88 -10.88
C CYS A 216 -0.73 15.26 -10.31
N TYR A 217 -1.01 15.50 -9.03
CA TYR A 217 -0.66 16.74 -8.36
C TYR A 217 0.86 16.96 -8.33
N GLY A 218 1.64 15.93 -7.99
CA GLY A 218 3.11 15.98 -8.00
C GLY A 218 3.67 16.28 -9.39
N PHE A 219 3.10 15.69 -10.44
CA PHE A 219 3.48 15.98 -11.82
C PHE A 219 3.20 17.45 -12.18
N ILE A 220 2.02 17.95 -11.84
CA ILE A 220 1.68 19.37 -12.03
C ILE A 220 2.66 20.26 -11.26
N TYR A 221 2.99 19.92 -10.02
CA TYR A 221 3.93 20.67 -9.20
C TYR A 221 5.34 20.73 -9.82
N VAL A 222 5.81 19.63 -10.41
CA VAL A 222 7.06 19.59 -11.18
C VAL A 222 7.00 20.51 -12.41
N LEU A 223 5.87 20.59 -13.12
CA LEU A 223 5.74 21.52 -14.25
C LEU A 223 5.86 23.00 -13.83
N PHE A 224 5.36 23.35 -12.64
CA PHE A 224 5.50 24.69 -12.09
C PHE A 224 6.87 24.96 -11.45
N GLN A 225 7.54 23.94 -10.93
CA GLN A 225 8.84 24.05 -10.27
C GLN A 225 9.84 22.99 -10.76
N PRO A 226 10.24 23.01 -12.04
CA PRO A 226 11.04 21.94 -12.65
C PRO A 226 12.48 21.87 -12.12
N ALA A 227 12.99 22.95 -11.50
CA ALA A 227 14.31 22.98 -10.88
C ALA A 227 14.29 22.53 -9.40
N SER A 228 13.11 22.30 -8.80
CA SER A 228 12.99 21.92 -7.40
C SER A 228 13.23 20.43 -7.20
N ALA A 229 14.31 20.08 -6.49
CA ALA A 229 14.56 18.70 -6.07
C ALA A 229 13.43 18.15 -5.18
N MET A 230 12.81 19.01 -4.38
CA MET A 230 11.67 18.66 -3.54
C MET A 230 10.43 18.30 -4.39
N ALA A 231 10.19 19.02 -5.50
CA ALA A 231 9.09 18.69 -6.41
C ALA A 231 9.29 17.32 -7.08
N TRP A 232 10.49 17.05 -7.59
CA TRP A 232 10.81 15.77 -8.23
C TRP A 232 10.79 14.59 -7.27
N THR A 233 11.29 14.75 -6.04
CA THR A 233 11.27 13.69 -5.02
C THR A 233 9.85 13.39 -4.57
N MET A 234 9.01 14.40 -4.38
CA MET A 234 7.58 14.22 -4.07
C MET A 234 6.82 13.54 -5.21
N PHE A 235 7.09 13.93 -6.46
CA PHE A 235 6.51 13.26 -7.64
C PHE A 235 6.94 11.79 -7.73
N ALA A 236 8.24 11.52 -7.56
CA ALA A 236 8.76 10.15 -7.58
C ALA A 236 8.13 9.29 -6.48
N PHE A 237 7.98 9.81 -5.27
CA PHE A 237 7.21 9.16 -4.20
C PHE A 237 5.79 8.84 -4.67
N ALA A 238 5.01 9.84 -5.08
CA ALA A 238 3.60 9.67 -5.40
C ALA A 238 3.37 8.76 -6.63
N ALA A 239 4.23 8.85 -7.65
CA ALA A 239 4.17 7.99 -8.83
C ALA A 239 4.43 6.52 -8.48
N ASN A 240 5.42 6.24 -7.64
CA ASN A 240 5.71 4.88 -7.19
C ASN A 240 4.60 4.33 -6.27
N MET A 241 4.02 5.16 -5.39
CA MET A 241 2.83 4.77 -4.61
C MET A 241 1.64 4.43 -5.52
N ALA A 242 1.37 5.24 -6.54
CA ALA A 242 0.27 5.02 -7.48
C ALA A 242 0.47 3.74 -8.31
N LEU A 243 1.69 3.51 -8.82
CA LEU A 243 1.99 2.31 -9.58
C LEU A 243 1.95 1.05 -8.68
N GLY A 244 2.54 1.12 -7.48
CA GLY A 244 2.53 0.01 -6.54
C GLY A 244 1.11 -0.37 -6.10
N SER A 245 0.28 0.62 -5.76
CA SER A 245 -1.14 0.38 -5.40
C SER A 245 -1.98 -0.17 -6.56
N TYR A 246 -1.71 0.26 -7.79
CA TYR A 246 -2.34 -0.34 -8.98
C TYR A 246 -1.95 -1.80 -9.20
N LEU A 247 -0.68 -2.15 -8.98
CA LEU A 247 -0.23 -3.53 -9.06
C LEU A 247 -0.82 -4.39 -7.93
N TYR A 248 -1.02 -3.84 -6.73
CA TYR A 248 -1.81 -4.51 -5.70
C TYR A 248 -3.25 -4.74 -6.17
N LEU A 249 -3.93 -3.74 -6.74
CA LEU A 249 -5.27 -3.93 -7.31
C LEU A 249 -5.32 -5.09 -8.30
N ARG A 250 -4.35 -5.19 -9.22
CA ARG A 250 -4.23 -6.32 -10.14
C ARG A 250 -3.97 -7.65 -9.45
N ALA A 251 -3.16 -7.64 -8.39
CA ALA A 251 -2.86 -8.85 -7.64
C ALA A 251 -4.06 -9.38 -6.84
N PHE A 252 -4.94 -8.49 -6.37
CA PHE A 252 -6.17 -8.84 -5.66
C PHE A 252 -7.36 -9.09 -6.60
N ASP A 253 -7.26 -8.71 -7.87
CA ASP A 253 -8.29 -8.96 -8.88
C ASP A 253 -8.26 -10.45 -9.32
N PRO A 254 -9.37 -11.19 -9.25
CA PRO A 254 -9.44 -12.60 -9.63
C PRO A 254 -9.00 -12.89 -11.08
N GLU A 255 -9.13 -11.92 -11.99
CA GLU A 255 -8.77 -12.10 -13.40
C GLU A 255 -7.25 -12.02 -13.64
N THR A 256 -6.54 -11.19 -12.89
CA THR A 256 -5.09 -10.94 -13.07
C THR A 256 -4.22 -11.45 -11.92
N ALA A 257 -4.88 -11.99 -10.91
CA ALA A 257 -4.34 -12.71 -9.77
C ALA A 257 -3.17 -13.63 -10.15
N GLY A 258 -2.00 -13.38 -9.55
CA GLY A 258 -0.79 -14.21 -9.70
C GLY A 258 -0.03 -14.02 -11.00
N GLY A 259 -0.55 -13.18 -11.89
CA GLY A 259 0.13 -12.75 -13.10
C GLY A 259 1.17 -11.66 -12.85
N SER A 260 1.75 -11.21 -13.96
CA SER A 260 2.65 -10.08 -14.00
C SER A 260 2.30 -9.16 -15.16
N LEU A 261 2.12 -7.88 -14.88
CA LEU A 261 2.05 -6.85 -15.91
C LEU A 261 3.32 -6.82 -16.77
N PHE A 262 4.47 -7.14 -16.18
CA PHE A 262 5.77 -7.05 -16.85
C PHE A 262 6.17 -8.32 -17.62
N PHE A 263 5.66 -9.49 -17.19
CA PHE A 263 6.09 -10.79 -17.74
C PHE A 263 4.95 -11.66 -18.30
N GLY A 264 3.68 -11.21 -18.19
CA GLY A 264 2.49 -11.96 -18.62
C GLY A 264 1.95 -12.92 -17.55
N ASP A 265 0.87 -13.61 -17.88
CA ASP A 265 0.12 -14.47 -16.94
C ASP A 265 0.75 -15.87 -16.73
N SER A 266 1.80 -16.20 -17.49
CA SER A 266 2.45 -17.52 -17.46
C SER A 266 3.92 -17.42 -17.07
N ILE A 267 4.20 -17.33 -15.78
CA ILE A 267 5.52 -17.70 -15.28
C ILE A 267 5.41 -19.15 -14.80
N GLU A 268 5.85 -20.07 -15.64
CA GLU A 268 6.01 -21.49 -15.26
C GLU A 268 6.83 -21.59 -13.96
N GLY A 269 6.25 -22.23 -12.94
CA GLY A 269 6.89 -22.47 -11.64
C GLY A 269 6.59 -21.44 -10.55
N VAL A 270 5.75 -20.43 -10.81
CA VAL A 270 5.12 -19.63 -9.76
C VAL A 270 3.69 -20.16 -9.62
N ASP A 271 3.44 -20.97 -8.59
CA ASP A 271 2.07 -21.27 -8.19
C ASP A 271 1.33 -19.95 -8.03
N LYS A 272 0.10 -19.89 -8.56
CA LYS A 272 -0.79 -18.75 -8.40
C LYS A 272 -0.71 -18.31 -6.94
N SER A 273 -0.15 -17.12 -6.70
CA SER A 273 0.02 -16.53 -5.37
C SER A 273 -1.22 -16.81 -4.52
N PRO A 274 -1.12 -17.30 -3.30
CA PRO A 274 -2.32 -17.58 -2.53
C PRO A 274 -3.11 -16.35 -2.07
N LEU A 275 -2.68 -15.14 -2.40
CA LEU A 275 -3.57 -13.95 -2.47
C LEU A 275 -4.75 -14.14 -3.46
N ILE A 276 -4.92 -15.34 -4.04
CA ILE A 276 -5.80 -15.67 -5.16
C ILE A 276 -6.92 -16.67 -4.79
N HIS A 277 -6.97 -17.22 -3.57
CA HIS A 277 -8.26 -17.76 -3.11
C HIS A 277 -9.32 -16.65 -2.86
N TYR A 278 -8.97 -15.39 -3.13
CA TYR A 278 -9.71 -14.16 -2.86
C TYR A 278 -10.83 -13.83 -3.88
N GLY A 279 -11.39 -14.81 -4.59
CA GLY A 279 -12.54 -14.56 -5.47
C GLY A 279 -13.02 -15.68 -6.41
N ALA A 280 -12.51 -16.91 -6.28
CA ALA A 280 -12.81 -17.99 -7.23
C ALA A 280 -13.49 -19.25 -6.63
N THR A 281 -14.07 -19.18 -5.42
CA THR A 281 -14.86 -20.28 -4.85
C THR A 281 -16.25 -19.84 -4.43
N SER A 282 -17.00 -19.22 -5.34
CA SER A 282 -18.46 -19.25 -5.27
C SER A 282 -19.06 -19.59 -6.64
N SER A 283 -18.69 -20.76 -7.16
CA SER A 283 -19.50 -21.44 -8.18
C SER A 283 -19.36 -22.95 -8.01
N ALA A 284 -20.07 -23.48 -7.01
CA ALA A 284 -20.63 -24.81 -7.00
C ALA A 284 -22.03 -24.70 -6.36
#